data_AF-A0A350APF7-F1
#
_entry.id   AF-A0A350APF7-F1
#
_cell.length_a   1.000
_cell.length_b   1.000
_cell.length_c   1.000
_cell.angle_alpha   90.00
_cell.angle_beta   90.00
_cell.angle_gamma   90.00
#
_symmetry.space_group_name_H-M   'P 1'
#
loop_
_entity.id
_entity.type
_entity.pdbx_description
1 polymer ?
#
loop_
_entity_poly.entity_id
_entity_poly.type
_entity_poly.pdbx_seq_one_letter_code
_entity_poly.pdbx_strand_id
1 'polypeptide(L)'
;MKFFLKYKYPTERERERERSDHMNIPPRARLAENETEILQILKMEEVAISECILREIPHKCLHGIHVYVLGSEQEDFIREKFPTWKFISRNTVSAFCIIGGASLKGVLREIRSKIKETNRVND
;
A
#
# COMPACT_ATOMS: atom_id res chain seq x y z
N MET A 1 -44.47 -10.51 -27.76
CA MET A 1 -43.28 -11.21 -27.24
C MET A 1 -42.69 -10.40 -26.10
N LYS A 2 -42.68 -10.91 -24.87
CA LYS A 2 -42.02 -10.26 -23.72
C LYS A 2 -40.70 -10.97 -23.45
N PHE A 3 -39.58 -10.31 -23.69
CA PHE A 3 -38.26 -10.80 -23.33
C PHE A 3 -38.04 -10.52 -21.83
N PHE A 4 -37.95 -11.58 -21.02
CA PHE A 4 -37.44 -11.48 -19.65
C PHE A 4 -35.92 -11.55 -19.71
N LEU A 5 -35.24 -10.41 -19.54
CA LEU A 5 -33.82 -10.42 -19.17
C LEU A 5 -33.72 -11.01 -17.76
N LYS A 6 -33.32 -12.28 -17.67
CA LYS A 6 -32.88 -12.89 -16.41
C LYS A 6 -31.56 -12.21 -16.01
N TYR A 7 -31.65 -11.22 -15.13
CA TYR A 7 -30.49 -10.79 -14.36
C TYR A 7 -30.10 -11.94 -13.44
N LYS A 8 -28.98 -12.58 -13.77
CA LYS A 8 -28.40 -13.67 -12.98
C LYS A 8 -27.61 -13.02 -11.85
N TYR A 9 -28.15 -13.02 -10.64
CA TYR A 9 -27.41 -12.56 -9.47
C TYR A 9 -26.29 -13.56 -9.19
N PRO A 10 -25.04 -13.09 -9.00
CA PRO A 10 -23.94 -13.97 -8.65
C PRO A 10 -24.25 -14.64 -7.30
N THR A 11 -24.06 -15.96 -7.30
CA THR A 11 -24.23 -16.83 -6.14
C THR A 11 -23.19 -16.50 -5.06
N GLU A 12 -23.44 -16.85 -3.79
CA GLU A 12 -22.45 -16.63 -2.72
C GLU A 12 -21.09 -17.24 -3.04
N ARG A 13 -21.05 -18.42 -3.69
CA ARG A 13 -19.81 -19.04 -4.19
C ARG A 13 -19.09 -18.23 -5.26
N GLU A 14 -19.81 -17.56 -6.15
CA GLU A 14 -19.21 -16.67 -7.16
C GLU A 14 -18.66 -15.40 -6.48
N ARG A 15 -19.35 -14.87 -5.48
CA ARG A 15 -18.85 -13.74 -4.66
C ARG A 15 -17.66 -14.12 -3.79
N GLU A 16 -17.61 -15.34 -3.27
CA GLU A 16 -16.47 -15.88 -2.53
C GLU A 16 -15.28 -16.16 -3.45
N ARG A 17 -15.50 -16.61 -4.69
CA ARG A 17 -14.44 -16.69 -5.71
C ARG A 17 -13.91 -15.31 -6.08
N GLU A 18 -14.78 -14.32 -6.30
CA GLU A 18 -14.35 -12.93 -6.51
C GLU A 18 -13.61 -12.35 -5.29
N ARG A 19 -14.00 -12.74 -4.07
CA ARG A 19 -13.27 -12.40 -2.83
C ARG A 19 -11.95 -13.15 -2.66
N SER A 20 -11.87 -14.38 -3.17
CA SER A 20 -10.68 -15.23 -3.10
C SER A 20 -9.69 -14.94 -4.23
N ASP A 21 -10.13 -14.33 -5.34
CA ASP A 21 -9.29 -13.81 -6.42
C ASP A 21 -8.74 -12.40 -6.09
N HIS A 22 -9.20 -11.79 -4.99
CA HIS A 22 -8.55 -10.63 -4.35
C HIS A 22 -7.30 -11.02 -3.54
N MET A 23 -6.96 -12.30 -3.44
CA MET A 23 -5.75 -12.78 -2.77
C MET A 23 -4.66 -13.11 -3.78
N ASN A 24 -3.49 -12.46 -3.60
CA ASN A 24 -2.20 -12.63 -4.29
C ASN A 24 -1.79 -11.60 -5.35
N ILE A 25 -2.32 -10.39 -5.34
CA ILE A 25 -1.54 -9.28 -5.91
C ILE A 25 -0.54 -8.86 -4.84
N PRO A 26 0.79 -9.12 -4.99
CA PRO A 26 1.78 -8.63 -4.04
C PRO A 26 1.56 -7.13 -3.85
N PRO A 27 1.56 -6.60 -2.61
CA PRO A 27 1.51 -5.17 -2.40
C PRO A 27 2.54 -4.52 -3.33
N ARG A 28 2.07 -3.71 -4.27
CA ARG A 28 2.97 -3.04 -5.19
C ARG A 28 3.45 -1.79 -4.48
N ALA A 29 4.75 -1.55 -4.59
CA ALA A 29 5.35 -0.32 -4.11
C ALA A 29 5.79 0.50 -5.32
N ARG A 30 5.47 1.80 -5.30
CA ARG A 30 5.81 2.75 -6.36
C ARG A 30 6.41 4.03 -5.79
N LEU A 31 7.31 4.63 -6.56
CA LEU A 31 7.76 5.99 -6.27
C LEU A 31 6.68 6.96 -6.76
N ALA A 32 6.48 8.02 -5.99
CA ALA A 32 5.64 9.14 -6.36
C ALA A 32 6.46 10.43 -6.33
N GLU A 33 6.28 11.29 -7.31
CA GLU A 33 7.01 12.57 -7.42
C GLU A 33 6.20 13.75 -6.88
N ASN A 34 4.88 13.57 -6.66
CA ASN A 34 3.98 14.60 -6.17
C ASN A 34 2.81 14.02 -5.37
N GLU A 35 2.04 14.91 -4.74
CA GLU A 35 0.90 14.57 -3.88
C GLU A 35 -0.21 13.82 -4.63
N THR A 36 -0.49 14.22 -5.87
CA THR A 36 -1.52 13.59 -6.71
C THR A 36 -1.18 12.13 -7.00
N GLU A 37 0.09 11.84 -7.32
CA GLU A 37 0.57 10.47 -7.56
C GLU A 37 0.50 9.61 -6.29
N ILE A 38 0.87 10.16 -5.13
CA ILE A 38 0.75 9.46 -3.84
C ILE A 38 -0.71 9.03 -3.65
N LEU A 39 -1.65 9.95 -3.77
CA LEU A 39 -3.07 9.65 -3.58
C LEU A 39 -3.62 8.65 -4.61
N GLN A 40 -3.14 8.68 -5.84
CA GLN A 40 -3.52 7.69 -6.87
C GLN A 40 -3.00 6.29 -6.53
N ILE A 41 -1.74 6.17 -6.12
CA ILE A 41 -1.13 4.88 -5.72
C ILE A 41 -1.86 4.31 -4.50
N LEU A 42 -2.15 5.14 -3.49
CA LEU A 42 -2.89 4.72 -2.30
C LEU A 42 -4.30 4.23 -2.62
N LYS A 43 -4.99 4.89 -3.58
CA LYS A 43 -6.31 4.44 -4.07
C LYS A 43 -6.28 3.11 -4.81
N MET A 44 -5.12 2.71 -5.32
CA MET A 44 -4.90 1.40 -5.93
C MET A 44 -4.54 0.33 -4.89
N GLU A 45 -4.64 0.64 -3.58
CA GLU A 45 -4.21 -0.25 -2.50
C GLU A 45 -2.73 -0.67 -2.69
N GLU A 46 -1.91 0.30 -3.08
CA GLU A 46 -0.47 0.15 -3.25
C GLU A 46 0.29 1.05 -2.25
N VAL A 47 1.55 0.67 -1.96
CA VAL A 47 2.44 1.44 -1.09
C VAL A 47 3.09 2.56 -1.92
N ALA A 48 2.88 3.81 -1.52
CA ALA A 48 3.52 4.96 -2.16
C ALA A 48 4.79 5.34 -1.42
N ILE A 49 5.88 5.62 -2.14
CA ILE A 49 7.15 6.05 -1.56
C ILE A 49 7.49 7.40 -2.16
N SER A 50 7.77 8.38 -1.32
CA SER A 50 8.21 9.68 -1.80
C SER A 50 9.09 10.36 -0.77
N GLU A 51 9.73 11.45 -1.18
CA GLU A 51 10.20 12.43 -0.21
C GLU A 51 8.98 13.03 0.53
N CYS A 52 9.22 13.79 1.60
CA CYS A 52 8.12 14.33 2.41
C CYS A 52 7.28 15.37 1.62
N ILE A 53 6.31 14.90 0.84
CA ILE A 53 5.47 15.72 -0.06
C ILE A 53 4.10 16.04 0.55
N LEU A 54 3.48 15.10 1.27
CA LEU A 54 2.13 15.30 1.82
C LEU A 54 2.14 16.33 2.95
N ARG A 55 1.48 17.47 2.72
CA ARG A 55 1.36 18.59 3.67
C ARG A 55 0.61 18.23 4.95
N GLU A 56 -0.21 17.19 4.92
CA GLU A 56 -0.96 16.69 6.08
C GLU A 56 -0.07 16.05 7.15
N ILE A 57 1.18 15.71 6.79
CA ILE A 57 2.13 15.07 7.70
C ILE A 57 3.04 16.13 8.32
N PRO A 58 3.05 16.28 9.66
CA PRO A 58 3.86 17.32 10.29
C PRO A 58 5.34 17.12 9.93
N HIS A 59 6.00 18.20 9.47
CA HIS A 59 7.40 18.27 9.01
C HIS A 59 8.48 17.95 10.08
N LYS A 60 8.16 17.15 11.10
CA LYS A 60 9.13 16.68 12.10
C LYS A 60 10.15 15.69 11.52
N CYS A 61 9.93 15.20 10.29
CA CYS A 61 10.90 14.44 9.52
C CYS A 61 11.62 15.36 8.52
N LEU A 62 12.46 16.26 9.03
CA LEU A 62 13.38 17.05 8.20
C LEU A 62 14.29 16.05 7.45
N HIS A 63 14.10 15.94 6.13
CA HIS A 63 14.92 15.14 5.19
C HIS A 63 14.74 13.61 5.25
N GLY A 64 13.53 13.12 5.54
CA GLY A 64 13.20 11.70 5.51
C GLY A 64 12.53 11.24 4.20
N ILE A 65 12.75 9.98 3.82
CA ILE A 65 11.89 9.28 2.87
C ILE A 65 10.63 8.83 3.61
N HIS A 66 9.47 9.05 3.01
CA HIS A 66 8.19 8.62 3.54
C HIS A 66 7.61 7.48 2.71
N VAL A 67 7.10 6.48 3.42
CA VAL A 67 6.36 5.36 2.85
C VAL A 67 4.92 5.51 3.32
N TYR A 68 4.03 5.85 2.40
CA TYR A 68 2.62 6.08 2.63
C TYR A 68 1.82 4.80 2.33
N VAL A 69 0.86 4.50 3.19
CA VAL A 69 -0.04 3.36 3.07
C VAL A 69 -1.47 3.75 3.44
N LEU A 70 -2.44 2.97 2.96
CA LEU A 70 -3.85 3.15 3.23
C LEU A 70 -4.43 1.83 3.77
N GLY A 71 -4.98 1.87 4.98
CA GLY A 71 -5.63 0.71 5.61
C GLY A 71 -4.70 -0.13 6.50
N SER A 72 -5.29 -1.11 7.19
CA SER A 72 -4.65 -1.86 8.27
C SER A 72 -3.64 -2.89 7.79
N GLU A 73 -3.91 -3.65 6.72
CA GLU A 73 -3.04 -4.76 6.31
C GLU A 73 -1.65 -4.30 5.83
N GLN A 74 -1.60 -3.25 5.01
CA GLN A 74 -0.34 -2.66 4.56
C GLN A 74 0.42 -2.01 5.73
N GLU A 75 -0.31 -1.38 6.63
CA GLU A 75 0.27 -0.79 7.83
C GLU A 75 0.90 -1.87 8.72
N ASP A 76 0.19 -2.97 8.97
CA ASP A 76 0.65 -4.10 9.74
C ASP A 76 1.89 -4.74 9.10
N PHE A 77 1.87 -4.93 7.78
CA PHE A 77 3.04 -5.42 7.03
C PHE A 77 4.27 -4.54 7.22
N ILE A 78 4.13 -3.21 7.04
CA ILE A 78 5.27 -2.31 7.20
C ILE A 78 5.75 -2.26 8.65
N ARG A 79 4.84 -2.27 9.64
CA ARG A 79 5.19 -2.35 11.06
C ARG A 79 5.95 -3.63 11.42
N GLU A 80 5.52 -4.77 10.87
CA GLU A 80 6.13 -6.07 11.14
C GLU A 80 7.52 -6.18 10.51
N LYS A 81 7.65 -5.78 9.23
CA LYS A 81 8.92 -5.94 8.48
C LYS A 81 9.92 -4.82 8.73
N PHE A 82 9.45 -3.62 9.10
CA PHE A 82 10.27 -2.42 9.29
C PHE A 82 9.99 -1.74 10.64
N PRO A 83 10.23 -2.42 11.77
CA PRO A 83 9.87 -1.91 13.10
C PRO A 83 10.67 -0.67 13.54
N THR A 84 11.79 -0.39 12.86
CA THR A 84 12.63 0.79 13.14
C THR A 84 12.13 2.05 12.45
N TRP A 85 11.19 1.95 11.51
CA TRP A 85 10.66 3.10 10.80
C TRP A 85 9.66 3.85 11.68
N LYS A 86 9.78 5.17 11.68
CA LYS A 86 8.95 6.00 12.54
C LYS A 86 7.55 6.12 11.96
N PHE A 87 6.57 5.55 12.66
CA PHE A 87 5.17 5.64 12.28
C PHE A 87 4.57 7.02 12.58
N ILE A 88 3.82 7.54 11.63
CA ILE A 88 3.05 8.78 11.71
C ILE A 88 1.69 8.52 11.08
N SER A 89 0.62 8.50 11.88
CA SER A 89 -0.76 8.42 11.38
C SER A 89 -1.44 9.76 11.46
N ARG A 90 -2.11 10.16 10.37
CA ARG A 90 -3.03 11.31 10.32
C ARG A 90 -4.18 10.97 9.38
N ASN A 91 -5.41 11.10 9.87
CA ASN A 91 -6.64 10.86 9.12
C ASN A 91 -6.68 9.44 8.52
N THR A 92 -6.77 9.35 7.20
CA THR A 92 -6.90 8.12 6.42
C THR A 92 -5.58 7.61 5.85
N VAL A 93 -4.47 8.34 6.05
CA VAL A 93 -3.16 7.99 5.51
C VAL A 93 -2.17 7.76 6.66
N SER A 94 -1.54 6.59 6.62
CA SER A 94 -0.44 6.24 7.51
C SER A 94 0.86 6.44 6.75
N ALA A 95 1.86 7.03 7.40
CA ALA A 95 3.18 7.20 6.84
C ALA A 95 4.27 6.68 7.77
N PHE A 96 5.26 6.05 7.16
CA PHE A 96 6.46 5.57 7.82
C PHE A 96 7.64 6.40 7.35
N CYS A 97 8.25 7.11 8.29
CA CYS A 97 9.38 7.97 8.04
C CYS A 97 10.68 7.21 8.28
N ILE A 98 11.55 7.26 7.28
CA ILE A 98 12.88 6.67 7.28
C ILE A 98 13.88 7.79 7.52
N ILE A 99 14.59 7.72 8.64
CA ILE A 99 15.55 8.74 9.07
C ILE A 99 16.96 8.30 8.66
N GLY A 100 17.56 9.02 7.72
CA GLY A 100 18.98 8.91 7.36
C GLY A 100 19.31 7.97 6.19
N GLY A 101 20.28 8.38 5.36
CA GLY A 101 21.11 7.58 4.44
C GLY A 101 20.46 6.76 3.33
N ALA A 102 19.15 6.51 3.39
CA ALA A 102 18.43 5.70 2.42
C ALA A 102 18.11 6.51 1.16
N SER A 103 18.12 5.84 0.01
CA SER A 103 17.63 6.40 -1.26
C SER A 103 16.24 5.86 -1.57
N LEU A 104 15.42 6.63 -2.31
CA LEU A 104 14.06 6.21 -2.71
C LEU A 104 14.07 4.83 -3.40
N LYS A 105 15.03 4.61 -4.30
CA LYS A 105 15.22 3.32 -4.99
C LYS A 105 15.64 2.19 -4.04
N GLY A 106 16.44 2.51 -3.02
CA GLY A 106 16.85 1.55 -1.99
C GLY A 106 15.66 1.06 -1.17
N VAL A 107 14.86 2.00 -0.65
CA VAL A 107 13.63 1.72 0.11
C VAL A 107 12.65 0.91 -0.73
N LEU A 108 12.45 1.29 -1.99
CA LEU A 108 11.60 0.57 -2.92
C LEU A 108 12.05 -0.88 -3.12
N ARG A 109 13.36 -1.10 -3.29
CA ARG A 109 13.94 -2.43 -3.46
C ARG A 109 13.77 -3.28 -2.20
N GLU A 110 13.95 -2.67 -1.03
CA GLU A 110 13.82 -3.34 0.27
C GLU A 110 12.38 -3.82 0.50
N ILE A 111 11.39 -2.94 0.29
CA ILE A 111 9.96 -3.27 0.36
C ILE A 111 9.63 -4.41 -0.61
N ARG A 112 10.04 -4.30 -1.88
CA ARG A 112 9.81 -5.36 -2.88
C ARG A 112 10.42 -6.70 -2.48
N SER A 113 11.60 -6.69 -1.84
CA SER A 113 12.23 -7.92 -1.33
C SER A 113 11.38 -8.58 -0.26
N LYS A 114 10.91 -7.80 0.73
CA LYS A 114 10.08 -8.31 1.84
C LYS A 114 8.72 -8.83 1.39
N ILE A 115 8.14 -8.19 0.39
CA ILE A 115 6.89 -8.64 -0.22
C ILE A 115 7.09 -9.98 -0.93
N LYS A 116 8.19 -10.13 -1.67
CA LYS A 116 8.54 -11.40 -2.32
C LYS A 116 8.84 -12.52 -1.33
N GLU A 117 9.53 -12.23 -0.22
CA GLU A 117 9.78 -13.17 0.86
C GLU A 117 8.47 -13.68 1.47
N THR A 118 7.53 -12.78 1.75
CA THR A 118 6.25 -13.11 2.37
C THR A 118 5.39 -13.98 1.46
N ASN A 119 5.35 -13.69 0.15
CA ASN A 119 4.59 -14.51 -0.81
C ASN A 119 5.18 -15.91 -1.00
N ARG A 120 6.49 -16.09 -0.86
CA ARG A 120 7.15 -17.41 -0.98
C ARG A 120 6.89 -18.34 0.21
N VAL A 121 6.46 -17.80 1.35
CA VAL A 121 6.12 -18.59 2.55
C VAL A 121 4.69 -19.12 2.46
N ASN A 122 3.85 -18.53 1.60
CA ASN A 122 2.45 -18.89 1.41
C ASN A 122 2.20 -19.83 0.20
N ASP A 123 3.25 -20.22 -0.52
CA ASP A 123 3.27 -21.28 -1.56
C ASP A 123 3.74 -22.62 -0.97
#